data_AF-A0A0F5PC26-F1
#
_entry.id   AF-A0A0F5PC26-F1
#
_cell.length_a   1.000
_cell.length_b   1.000
_cell.length_c   1.000
_cell.angle_alpha   90.00
_cell.angle_beta   90.00
_cell.angle_gamma   90.00
#
_symmetry.space_group_name_H-M   'P 1'
#
loop_
_entity.id
_entity.type
_entity.pdbx_description
1 polymer ?
#
loop_
_entity_poly.entity_id
_entity_poly.type
_entity_poly.pdbx_seq_one_letter_code
_entity_poly.pdbx_strand_id
1 'polypeptide(L)'
;MPSQALATFIRSTFRSVWALELLLLIAGEGARSWSQAELVAALRASELIVARAIEELAAAGLVLIEQDMRVRFGPVSDDLRDMTAMTGALYARSPDKIRRMIVSAGTDGLTAFSDAFRIRKD
;
A
#
# COMPACT_ATOMS: atom_id res chain seq x y z
N MET A 1 -5.31 6.80 18.83
CA MET A 1 -5.69 5.76 17.84
C MET A 1 -5.81 6.44 16.47
N PRO A 2 -5.49 5.81 15.32
CA PRO A 2 -5.78 6.43 14.02
C PRO A 2 -7.27 6.72 13.90
N SER A 3 -7.64 7.76 13.15
CA SER A 3 -9.06 7.97 12.80
C SER A 3 -9.59 6.74 12.06
N GLN A 4 -10.90 6.51 12.15
CA GLN A 4 -11.54 5.39 11.47
C GLN A 4 -11.32 5.46 9.96
N ALA A 5 -11.43 6.65 9.37
CA ALA A 5 -11.16 6.90 7.95
C ALA A 5 -9.73 6.48 7.55
N LEU A 6 -8.71 6.88 8.32
CA LEU A 6 -7.32 6.51 8.05
C LEU A 6 -7.09 5.00 8.15
N ALA A 7 -7.69 4.35 9.17
CA ALA A 7 -7.59 2.90 9.30
C ALA A 7 -8.24 2.17 8.12
N THR A 8 -9.42 2.61 7.68
CA THR A 8 -10.11 2.06 6.50
C THR A 8 -9.30 2.27 5.23
N PHE A 9 -8.74 3.47 5.01
CA PHE A 9 -7.86 3.77 3.90
C PHE A 9 -6.67 2.80 3.85
N ILE A 10 -5.95 2.63 4.97
CA ILE A 10 -4.76 1.77 5.02
C ILE A 10 -5.11 0.31 4.68
N ARG A 11 -6.20 -0.22 5.26
CA ARG A 11 -6.61 -1.62 5.05
C ARG A 11 -7.13 -1.90 3.64
N SER A 12 -7.80 -0.94 3.03
CA SER A 12 -8.36 -1.08 1.67
C SER A 12 -7.31 -0.86 0.58
N THR A 13 -6.34 0.00 0.84
CA THR A 13 -5.30 0.39 -0.13
C THR A 13 -4.14 -0.59 -0.17
N PHE A 14 -3.59 -0.98 0.98
CA PHE A 14 -2.33 -1.73 1.02
C PHE A 14 -2.58 -3.20 1.29
N ARG A 15 -2.18 -4.06 0.34
CA ARG A 15 -2.20 -5.52 0.49
C ARG A 15 -0.89 -6.09 1.04
N SER A 16 0.17 -5.29 1.06
CA SER A 16 1.47 -5.66 1.59
C SER A 16 2.17 -4.45 2.23
N VAL A 17 3.10 -4.73 3.14
CA VAL A 17 3.97 -3.68 3.71
C VAL A 17 4.87 -3.08 2.62
N TRP A 18 5.26 -3.88 1.63
CA TRP A 18 6.05 -3.42 0.48
C TRP A 18 5.33 -2.36 -0.35
N ALA A 19 4.03 -2.53 -0.61
CA ALA A 19 3.26 -1.52 -1.33
C ALA A 19 3.21 -0.18 -0.57
N LEU A 20 3.11 -0.23 0.76
CA LEU A 20 3.21 0.98 1.58
C LEU A 20 4.60 1.62 1.50
N GLU A 21 5.67 0.83 1.68
CA GLU A 21 7.04 1.36 1.68
C GLU A 21 7.43 1.93 0.32
N LEU A 22 6.99 1.32 -0.79
CA LEU A 22 7.15 1.88 -2.13
C LEU A 22 6.47 3.24 -2.24
N LEU A 23 5.20 3.35 -1.83
CA LEU A 23 4.47 4.61 -1.87
C LEU A 23 5.15 5.70 -1.05
N LEU A 24 5.60 5.37 0.17
CA LEU A 24 6.26 6.34 1.05
C LEU A 24 7.62 6.78 0.51
N LEU A 25 8.37 5.88 -0.15
CA LEU A 25 9.62 6.20 -0.83
C LEU A 25 9.38 7.25 -1.92
N ILE A 26 8.47 6.98 -2.86
CA ILE A 26 8.23 7.88 -3.99
C ILE A 26 7.56 9.20 -3.55
N ALA A 27 6.71 9.17 -2.51
CA ALA A 27 6.07 10.36 -1.98
C ALA A 27 7.07 11.29 -1.27
N GLY A 28 8.10 10.72 -0.62
CA GLY A 28 9.17 11.49 0.03
C GLY A 28 10.06 12.26 -0.95
N GLU A 29 10.12 11.82 -2.21
CA GLU A 29 10.97 12.39 -3.27
C GLU A 29 10.17 13.33 -4.20
N GLY A 30 8.94 13.67 -3.82
CA GLY A 30 8.12 14.69 -4.47
C GLY A 30 7.72 14.34 -5.90
N ALA A 31 8.18 15.15 -6.85
CA ALA A 31 7.82 15.03 -8.27
C ALA A 31 8.77 14.11 -9.07
N ARG A 32 9.73 13.45 -8.42
CA ARG A 32 10.66 12.55 -9.08
C ARG A 32 9.95 11.32 -9.66
N SER A 33 10.25 11.01 -10.92
CA SER A 33 9.81 9.78 -11.59
C SER A 33 10.88 8.68 -11.50
N TRP A 34 10.45 7.48 -11.15
CA TRP A 34 11.29 6.32 -10.90
C TRP A 34 11.09 5.24 -11.97
N SER A 35 12.16 4.66 -12.47
CA SER A 35 12.09 3.39 -13.19
C SER A 35 11.87 2.23 -12.23
N GLN A 36 11.32 1.12 -12.73
CA GLN A 36 11.14 -0.09 -11.93
C GLN A 36 12.48 -0.63 -11.39
N ALA A 37 13.55 -0.54 -12.18
CA ALA A 37 14.89 -0.98 -11.76
C ALA A 37 15.43 -0.16 -10.58
N GLU A 38 15.21 1.17 -10.58
CA GLU A 38 15.57 2.03 -9.45
C GLU A 38 14.79 1.66 -8.19
N LEU A 39 13.48 1.36 -8.32
CA LEU A 39 12.65 0.94 -7.19
C LEU A 39 13.07 -0.41 -6.61
N VAL A 40 13.38 -1.38 -7.48
CA VAL A 40 13.94 -2.69 -7.10
C VAL A 40 15.23 -2.52 -6.30
N ALA A 41 16.15 -1.69 -6.80
CA ALA A 41 17.41 -1.42 -6.12
C ALA A 41 17.23 -0.68 -4.80
N ALA A 42 16.39 0.35 -4.76
CA ALA A 42 16.15 1.18 -3.57
C ALA A 42 15.48 0.39 -2.45
N LEU A 43 14.49 -0.45 -2.78
CA LEU A 43 13.75 -1.26 -1.81
C LEU A 43 14.44 -2.60 -1.51
N ARG A 44 15.46 -3.00 -2.29
CA ARG A 44 16.09 -4.32 -2.23
C ARG A 44 15.05 -5.45 -2.31
N ALA A 45 14.04 -5.24 -3.14
CA ALA A 45 12.91 -6.15 -3.35
C ALA A 45 13.05 -6.88 -4.70
N SER A 46 12.25 -7.91 -4.93
CA SER A 46 12.22 -8.56 -6.24
C SER A 46 11.43 -7.72 -7.26
N GLU A 47 11.76 -7.88 -8.55
CA GLU A 47 11.03 -7.25 -9.66
C GLU A 47 9.53 -7.52 -9.60
N LEU A 48 9.15 -8.76 -9.27
CA LEU A 48 7.76 -9.17 -9.14
C LEU A 48 7.02 -8.42 -8.03
N ILE A 49 7.64 -8.24 -6.86
CA ILE A 49 7.04 -7.51 -5.74
C ILE A 49 6.84 -6.04 -6.12
N VAL A 50 7.85 -5.43 -6.77
CA VAL A 50 7.78 -4.02 -7.19
C VAL A 50 6.73 -3.82 -8.28
N ALA A 51 6.70 -4.69 -9.31
CA ALA A 51 5.69 -4.64 -10.37
C ALA A 51 4.28 -4.69 -9.79
N ARG A 52 4.04 -5.66 -8.90
CA ARG A 52 2.73 -5.84 -8.28
C ARG A 52 2.32 -4.64 -7.42
N ALA A 53 3.25 -4.09 -6.64
CA ALA A 53 2.99 -2.91 -5.83
C ALA A 53 2.67 -1.68 -6.71
N ILE A 54 3.36 -1.49 -7.84
CA ILE A 54 3.06 -0.40 -8.78
C ILE A 54 1.64 -0.55 -9.33
N GLU A 55 1.25 -1.74 -9.79
CA GLU A 55 -0.10 -2.01 -10.30
C GLU A 55 -1.18 -1.70 -9.25
N GLU A 56 -0.99 -2.19 -8.02
CA GLU A 56 -1.93 -1.98 -6.92
C GLU A 56 -2.09 -0.49 -6.58
N LEU A 57 -0.99 0.25 -6.51
CA LEU A 57 -1.00 1.67 -6.21
C LEU A 57 -1.57 2.51 -7.37
N ALA A 58 -1.34 2.11 -8.62
CA ALA A 58 -1.89 2.77 -9.79
C ALA A 58 -3.41 2.56 -9.84
N ALA A 59 -3.87 1.33 -9.59
CA ALA A 59 -5.29 1.01 -9.48
C ALA A 59 -5.97 1.75 -8.31
N ALA A 60 -5.25 1.99 -7.21
CA ALA A 60 -5.72 2.82 -6.10
C ALA A 60 -5.66 4.34 -6.38
N GLY A 61 -5.16 4.76 -7.55
CA GLY A 61 -5.05 6.16 -7.93
C GLY A 61 -4.03 6.96 -7.11
N LEU A 62 -2.98 6.31 -6.59
CA LEU A 62 -1.94 6.94 -5.75
C LEU A 62 -0.67 7.29 -6.52
N VAL A 63 -0.43 6.58 -7.62
CA VAL A 63 0.73 6.76 -8.50
C VAL A 63 0.29 6.89 -9.94
N LEU A 64 1.12 7.55 -10.72
CA LEU A 64 0.94 7.67 -12.16
C LEU A 64 2.06 6.90 -12.87
N ILE A 65 1.68 6.12 -13.87
CA ILE A 65 2.61 5.47 -14.80
C ILE A 65 2.72 6.39 -16.03
N GLU A 66 3.92 6.87 -16.29
CA GLU A 66 4.23 7.75 -17.42
C GLU A 66 4.49 6.94 -18.70
N GLN A 67 4.57 7.63 -19.84
CA GLN A 67 4.69 6.98 -21.15
C GLN A 67 5.96 6.13 -21.32
N ASP A 68 7.00 6.40 -20.54
CA ASP A 68 8.28 5.67 -20.54
C ASP A 68 8.33 4.59 -19.45
N MET A 69 7.17 4.16 -18.93
CA MET A 69 7.04 3.18 -17.85
C MET A 69 7.66 3.63 -16.52
N ARG A 70 7.96 4.93 -16.36
CA ARG A 70 8.31 5.48 -15.06
C ARG A 70 7.08 5.65 -14.19
N VAL A 71 7.31 5.58 -12.89
CA VAL A 71 6.29 5.72 -11.86
C VAL A 71 6.62 6.91 -11.00
N ARG A 72 5.64 7.77 -10.76
CA ARG A 72 5.78 8.87 -9.80
C ARG A 72 4.58 8.95 -8.86
N PHE A 73 4.81 9.58 -7.72
CA PHE A 73 3.73 9.94 -6.82
C PHE A 73 2.78 10.92 -7.53
N GLY A 74 1.50 10.59 -7.53
CA GLY A 74 0.49 11.40 -8.21
C GLY A 74 -0.93 10.98 -7.83
N PRO A 75 -1.35 11.23 -6.57
CA PRO A 75 -2.71 10.93 -6.15
C PRO A 75 -3.74 11.65 -7.03
N VAL A 76 -4.83 10.96 -7.36
CA VAL A 76 -5.92 11.52 -8.17
C VAL A 76 -6.79 12.55 -7.42
N SER A 77 -6.61 12.69 -6.11
CA SER A 77 -7.29 13.68 -5.28
C SER A 77 -6.41 14.16 -4.12
N ASP A 78 -6.72 15.34 -3.60
CA ASP A 78 -6.05 15.89 -2.42
C ASP A 78 -6.35 15.08 -1.15
N ASP A 79 -7.54 14.50 -1.03
CA ASP A 79 -7.87 13.58 0.07
C ASP A 79 -6.92 12.38 0.12
N LEU A 80 -6.61 11.76 -1.02
CA LEU A 80 -5.66 10.65 -1.09
C LEU A 80 -4.22 11.08 -0.78
N ARG A 81 -3.87 12.31 -1.16
CA ARG A 81 -2.57 12.92 -0.81
C ARG A 81 -2.46 13.09 0.71
N ASP A 82 -3.49 13.62 1.34
CA ASP A 82 -3.54 13.84 2.79
C ASP A 82 -3.55 12.51 3.55
N MET A 83 -4.32 11.53 3.09
CA MET A 83 -4.33 10.18 3.67
C MET A 83 -2.96 9.51 3.57
N THR A 84 -2.24 9.71 2.45
CA THR A 84 -0.87 9.21 2.29
C THR A 84 0.09 9.87 3.27
N ALA A 85 0.02 11.20 3.42
CA ALA A 85 0.85 11.96 4.36
C ALA A 85 0.58 11.54 5.81
N MET A 86 -0.70 11.40 6.20
CA MET A 86 -1.10 10.93 7.53
C MET A 86 -0.62 9.49 7.78
N THR A 87 -0.71 8.62 6.76
CA THR A 87 -0.22 7.24 6.83
C THR A 87 1.28 7.21 7.05
N GLY A 88 2.05 8.00 6.30
CA GLY A 88 3.50 8.11 6.47
C GLY A 88 3.90 8.60 7.86
N ALA A 89 3.23 9.66 8.35
CA ALA A 89 3.45 10.19 9.69
C ALA A 89 3.14 9.16 10.79
N LEU A 90 2.10 8.35 10.62
CA LEU A 90 1.77 7.27 11.54
C LEU A 90 2.75 6.10 11.44
N TYR A 91 3.21 5.75 10.23
CA TYR A 91 4.20 4.69 10.02
C TYR A 91 5.52 5.01 10.70
N ALA A 92 6.01 6.25 10.58
CA ALA A 92 7.21 6.71 11.24
C ALA A 92 7.13 6.62 12.79
N ARG A 93 5.96 6.93 13.36
CA ARG A 93 5.75 6.90 14.82
C ARG A 93 5.41 5.52 15.38
N SER A 94 4.81 4.64 14.57
CA SER A 94 4.21 3.38 15.03
C SER A 94 4.18 2.32 13.92
N PRO A 95 5.34 1.87 13.43
CA PRO A 95 5.44 0.99 12.26
C PRO A 95 4.70 -0.34 12.48
N ASP A 96 4.87 -0.97 13.65
CA ASP A 96 4.23 -2.25 13.98
C ASP A 96 2.70 -2.17 13.97
N LYS A 97 2.14 -1.01 14.26
CA LYS A 97 0.70 -0.80 14.23
C LYS A 97 0.18 -0.84 12.80
N ILE A 98 0.85 -0.16 11.88
CA ILE A 98 0.49 -0.16 10.46
C ILE A 98 0.67 -1.56 9.87
N ARG A 99 1.81 -2.22 10.15
CA ARG A 99 2.09 -3.58 9.69
C ARG A 99 0.98 -4.55 10.10
N ARG A 100 0.53 -4.49 11.37
CA ARG A 100 -0.62 -5.28 11.84
C ARG A 100 -1.92 -4.95 11.13
N MET A 101 -2.19 -3.68 10.81
CA MET A 101 -3.40 -3.30 10.06
C MET A 101 -3.41 -3.87 8.64
N ILE A 102 -2.25 -3.85 7.96
CA ILE A 102 -2.09 -4.39 6.61
C ILE A 102 -2.24 -5.92 6.62
N VAL A 103 -1.55 -6.61 7.52
CA VAL A 103 -1.61 -8.08 7.61
C VAL A 103 -3.02 -8.56 7.96
N SER A 104 -3.71 -7.90 8.90
CA SER A 104 -5.08 -8.28 9.27
C SER A 104 -6.11 -8.06 8.14
N ALA A 105 -5.92 -7.04 7.30
CA ALA A 105 -6.81 -6.81 6.16
C ALA A 105 -6.70 -7.90 5.08
N GLY A 106 -5.55 -8.58 4.97
CA GLY A 106 -5.35 -9.70 4.05
C GLY A 106 -6.00 -11.00 4.54
N THR A 107 -6.16 -11.16 5.86
CA THR A 107 -6.75 -12.37 6.46
C THR A 107 -8.27 -12.41 6.43
N ASP A 108 -8.96 -11.27 6.34
CA ASP A 108 -10.44 -11.24 6.35
C ASP A 108 -11.06 -12.03 5.17
N GLY A 109 -10.37 -12.10 4.03
CA GLY A 109 -10.77 -12.96 2.90
C GLY A 109 -10.51 -14.46 3.12
N LEU A 110 -9.48 -14.82 3.89
CA LEU A 110 -9.14 -16.21 4.23
C LEU A 110 -10.05 -16.77 5.35
N THR A 111 -10.54 -15.92 6.26
CA THR A 111 -11.50 -16.32 7.29
C THR A 111 -12.85 -16.68 6.67
N ALA A 112 -13.30 -15.96 5.64
CA ALA A 112 -14.53 -16.27 4.90
C ALA A 112 -14.51 -17.66 4.25
N PHE A 113 -13.35 -18.13 3.78
CA PHE A 113 -13.18 -19.51 3.31
C PHE A 113 -13.17 -20.53 4.44
N SER A 114 -12.53 -20.23 5.58
CA SER A 114 -12.48 -21.14 6.72
C SER A 114 -13.85 -21.37 7.38
N ASP A 115 -14.69 -20.33 7.44
CA ASP A 115 -16.06 -20.46 7.95
C ASP A 115 -16.97 -21.29 7.03
N ALA A 116 -16.69 -21.31 5.72
CA ALA A 116 -17.44 -22.15 4.76
C ALA A 116 -17.26 -23.66 4.98
N PHE A 117 -16.24 -24.08 5.73
CA PHE A 117 -15.97 -25.48 6.07
C PHE A 117 -16.37 -25.87 7.50
N ARG A 118 -16.98 -24.97 8.28
CA ARG A 118 -17.58 -25.34 9.58
C ARG A 118 -18.89 -26.10 9.34
N ILE A 119 -18.78 -27.42 9.17
CA ILE A 119 -19.90 -28.35 9.25
C ILE A 119 -20.49 -28.25 10.66
N ARG A 120 -21.75 -27.83 10.77
CA ARG A 120 -22.54 -27.90 12.00
C ARG A 120 -22.60 -29.37 12.44
N LYS A 121 -22.11 -29.66 13.65
CA LYS A 121 -22.52 -30.87 14.39
C LYS A 121 -23.89 -30.57 14.99
N ASP A 122 -24.89 -31.32 14.55
CA ASP A 122 -26.05 -31.63 15.39
C ASP A 122 -25.61 -32.57 16.53
#